data_AF-A0A522V0Z4-F1
#
_entry.id   AF-A0A522V0Z4-F1
#
_cell.length_a   1.000
_cell.length_b   1.000
_cell.length_c   1.000
_cell.angle_alpha   90.00
_cell.angle_beta   90.00
_cell.angle_gamma   90.00
#
_symmetry.space_group_name_H-M   'P 1'
#
loop_
_entity.id
_entity.type
_entity.pdbx_description
1 polymer ?
#
loop_
_entity_poly.entity_id
_entity_poly.type
_entity_poly.pdbx_seq_one_letter_code
_entity_poly.pdbx_strand_id
1 'polypeptide(L)'
;MIIESKFRTKFFLKYICIVSFGLLVILLLLFLGLPKTTIISYGGTLSSFSDANKFLPLLLIAAFVIDSLTIPFTVTVIAILASHKIAGPIYRMQKFINDMAEKRKARPLRFRNSDQLHETADALNTMIRDLESRLDAISAAYREFEEARIGAVSHAELKTKADKIEKAINKISF
;
A
#
# COMPACT_ATOMS: atom_id res chain seq x y z
N MET A 1 -9.03 2.04 7.60
CA MET A 1 -8.97 2.09 6.12
C MET A 1 -7.58 1.67 5.71
N ILE A 2 -7.40 0.43 5.21
CA ILE A 2 -6.12 -0.32 5.20
C ILE A 2 -5.06 0.23 4.19
N ILE A 3 -5.43 1.19 3.35
CA ILE A 3 -4.53 1.79 2.34
C ILE A 3 -4.28 3.25 2.70
N GLU A 4 -3.01 3.62 2.88
CA GLU A 4 -2.61 4.99 3.15
C GLU A 4 -3.14 5.97 2.08
N SER A 5 -3.83 7.02 2.52
CA SER A 5 -4.39 8.05 1.63
C SER A 5 -3.30 8.73 0.78
N LYS A 6 -2.09 8.86 1.32
CA LYS A 6 -0.92 9.44 0.66
C LYS A 6 -0.50 8.66 -0.59
N PHE A 7 -0.62 7.33 -0.57
CA PHE A 7 -0.29 6.51 -1.73
C PHE A 7 -1.33 6.61 -2.82
N ARG A 8 -2.61 6.58 -2.43
CA ARG A 8 -3.71 6.77 -3.35
C ARG A 8 -3.53 8.09 -4.12
N THR A 9 -3.31 9.20 -3.41
CA THR A 9 -3.11 10.51 -4.04
C THR A 9 -1.88 10.55 -4.96
N LYS A 10 -0.73 10.00 -4.53
CA LYS A 10 0.47 9.97 -5.37
C LYS A 10 0.30 9.10 -6.62
N PHE A 11 -0.44 7.99 -6.51
CA PHE A 11 -0.73 7.10 -7.63
C PHE A 11 -1.63 7.78 -8.66
N PHE A 12 -2.77 8.34 -8.20
CA PHE A 12 -3.69 9.06 -9.07
C PHE A 12 -3.03 10.30 -9.68
N LEU A 13 -2.22 11.05 -8.93
CA LEU A 13 -1.51 12.21 -9.44
C LEU A 13 -0.53 11.82 -10.57
N LYS A 14 0.27 10.76 -10.38
CA LYS A 14 1.16 10.27 -11.44
C LYS A 14 0.38 9.86 -12.69
N TYR A 15 -0.73 9.14 -12.52
CA TYR A 15 -1.59 8.74 -13.62
C TYR A 15 -2.16 9.95 -14.38
N ILE A 16 -2.74 10.91 -13.66
CA ILE A 16 -3.28 12.15 -14.24
C ILE A 16 -2.18 12.93 -14.97
N CYS A 17 -0.99 13.07 -14.39
CA CYS A 17 0.14 13.74 -15.04
C CYS A 17 0.54 13.07 -16.35
N ILE A 18 0.60 11.73 -16.39
CA ILE A 18 0.98 10.98 -17.60
C ILE A 18 -0.08 11.13 -18.69
N VAL A 19 -1.37 10.99 -18.35
CA VAL A 19 -2.46 11.16 -19.31
C VAL A 19 -2.53 12.60 -19.83
N SER A 20 -2.37 13.58 -18.94
CA SER A 20 -2.35 15.00 -19.33
C SER A 20 -1.15 15.33 -20.22
N PHE A 21 0.00 14.73 -19.95
CA PHE A 21 1.19 14.89 -20.78
C PHE A 21 1.00 14.27 -22.17
N GLY A 22 0.41 13.07 -22.27
CA GLY A 22 0.05 12.47 -23.56
C GLY A 22 -0.87 13.37 -24.40
N LEU A 23 -1.91 13.92 -23.75
CA LEU A 23 -2.82 14.88 -24.40
C LEU A 23 -2.09 16.14 -24.91
N LEU A 24 -1.17 16.70 -24.11
CA LEU A 24 -0.36 17.85 -24.51
C LEU A 24 0.56 17.54 -25.70
N VAL A 25 1.15 16.35 -25.74
CA VAL A 25 1.99 15.90 -26.86
C VAL A 25 1.16 15.79 -28.14
N ILE A 26 -0.05 15.23 -28.08
CA ILE A 26 -0.96 15.19 -29.23
C ILE A 26 -1.30 16.60 -29.70
N LEU A 27 -1.65 17.50 -28.77
CA LEU A 27 -2.01 18.88 -29.10
C LEU A 27 -0.83 19.62 -29.77
N LEU A 28 0.39 19.38 -29.30
CA LEU A 28 1.62 19.94 -29.86
C LEU A 28 1.91 19.38 -31.26
N LEU A 29 1.77 18.07 -31.46
CA LEU A 29 1.95 17.44 -32.78
C LEU A 29 0.92 17.97 -33.78
N LEU A 30 -0.33 18.15 -33.35
CA LEU A 30 -1.37 18.74 -34.17
C LEU A 30 -1.04 20.20 -34.53
N PHE A 31 -0.57 20.98 -33.56
CA PHE A 31 -0.14 22.36 -33.80
C PHE A 31 1.05 22.48 -34.77
N LEU A 32 2.03 21.58 -34.69
CA LEU A 32 3.18 21.54 -35.60
C LEU A 32 2.81 21.02 -36.99
N GLY A 33 1.89 20.06 -37.08
CA GLY A 33 1.46 19.44 -38.33
C GLY A 33 0.48 20.27 -39.15
N LEU A 34 -0.17 21.27 -38.54
CA LEU A 34 -1.02 22.20 -39.27
C LEU A 34 -0.16 23.13 -40.16
N PRO A 35 -0.45 23.24 -41.47
CA PRO A 35 0.26 24.18 -42.32
C PRO A 35 0.05 25.60 -41.79
N LYS A 36 1.14 26.28 -41.45
CA LYS A 36 1.12 27.68 -41.02
C LYS A 36 0.87 28.56 -42.25
N THR A 37 -0.40 28.73 -42.63
CA THR A 37 -0.75 29.51 -43.82
C THR A 37 -0.58 31.01 -43.52
N THR A 38 0.37 31.65 -44.18
CA THR A 38 0.37 33.10 -44.31
C THR A 38 -0.75 33.45 -45.30
N ILE A 39 -1.71 34.29 -44.89
CA ILE A 39 -2.86 34.68 -45.72
C ILE A 39 -2.34 35.64 -46.79
N ILE A 40 -2.00 35.13 -47.98
CA ILE A 40 -1.51 35.98 -49.09
C ILE A 40 -2.42 35.88 -50.34
N SER A 41 -3.22 34.81 -50.51
CA SER A 41 -4.16 34.66 -51.64
C SER A 41 -5.22 33.57 -51.44
N TYR A 42 -6.43 33.77 -51.99
CA TYR A 42 -7.56 32.81 -52.02
C TYR A 42 -7.20 31.47 -52.69
N GLY A 43 -6.31 31.48 -53.69
CA GLY A 43 -5.86 30.27 -54.38
C GLY A 43 -4.88 29.42 -53.54
N GLY A 44 -4.03 30.07 -52.75
CA GLY A 44 -3.11 29.40 -51.83
C GLY A 44 -3.80 28.83 -50.58
N THR A 45 -4.98 29.34 -50.24
CA THR A 45 -5.82 28.79 -49.16
C THR A 45 -6.44 27.46 -49.59
N LEU A 46 -6.98 27.36 -50.81
CA LEU A 46 -7.59 26.12 -51.31
C LEU A 46 -6.63 24.93 -51.42
N SER A 47 -5.40 25.14 -51.88
CA SER A 47 -4.37 24.08 -51.91
C SER A 47 -3.94 23.68 -50.49
N SER A 48 -3.75 24.65 -49.59
CA SER A 48 -3.43 24.39 -48.18
C SER A 48 -4.53 23.60 -47.46
N PHE A 49 -5.82 23.83 -47.78
CA PHE A 49 -6.94 23.05 -47.25
C PHE A 49 -6.96 21.61 -47.79
N SER A 50 -6.66 21.40 -49.08
CA SER A 50 -6.64 20.05 -49.67
C SER A 50 -5.50 19.18 -49.13
N ASP A 51 -4.32 19.77 -48.92
CA ASP A 51 -3.16 19.07 -48.35
C ASP A 51 -3.32 18.80 -46.86
N ALA A 52 -3.85 19.76 -46.09
CA ALA A 52 -4.20 19.57 -44.68
C ALA A 52 -5.22 18.43 -44.51
N ASN A 53 -6.22 18.33 -45.37
CA ASN A 53 -7.27 17.30 -45.28
C ASN A 53 -6.77 15.88 -45.54
N LYS A 54 -5.62 15.71 -46.23
CA LYS A 54 -4.97 14.41 -46.43
C LYS A 54 -4.01 14.05 -45.30
N PHE A 55 -3.29 15.03 -44.76
CA PHE A 55 -2.28 14.80 -43.71
C PHE A 55 -2.88 14.68 -42.31
N LEU A 56 -3.92 15.45 -42.01
CA LEU A 56 -4.57 15.49 -40.70
C LEU A 56 -5.15 14.13 -40.25
N PRO A 57 -5.91 13.38 -41.07
CA PRO A 57 -6.41 12.07 -40.65
C PRO A 57 -5.29 11.05 -40.43
N LEU A 58 -4.22 11.09 -41.24
CA LEU A 58 -3.05 10.21 -41.07
C LEU A 58 -2.31 10.52 -39.75
N LEU A 59 -2.12 11.81 -39.44
CA LEU A 59 -1.52 12.27 -38.18
C LEU A 59 -2.35 11.84 -36.97
N LEU A 60 -3.68 12.00 -37.03
CA LEU A 60 -4.60 11.63 -35.95
C LEU A 60 -4.63 10.11 -35.72
N ILE A 61 -4.64 9.31 -36.78
CA ILE A 61 -4.58 7.83 -36.67
C ILE A 61 -3.24 7.43 -36.04
N ALA A 62 -2.12 8.00 -36.48
CA ALA A 62 -0.81 7.70 -35.92
C ALA A 62 -0.73 8.07 -34.43
N ALA A 63 -1.20 9.26 -34.04
CA ALA A 63 -1.27 9.69 -32.65
C ALA A 63 -2.15 8.76 -31.79
N PHE A 64 -3.33 8.39 -32.30
CA PHE A 64 -4.23 7.48 -31.61
C PHE A 64 -3.62 6.09 -31.39
N VAL A 65 -2.95 5.54 -32.40
CA VAL A 65 -2.26 4.25 -32.28
C VAL A 65 -1.15 4.32 -31.22
N ILE A 66 -0.34 5.38 -31.23
CA ILE A 66 0.74 5.57 -30.23
C ILE A 66 0.16 5.63 -28.81
N ASP A 67 -0.91 6.39 -28.60
CA ASP A 67 -1.53 6.53 -27.28
C ASP A 67 -2.22 5.25 -26.81
N SER A 68 -2.90 4.56 -27.74
CA SER A 68 -3.55 3.28 -27.48
C SER A 68 -2.57 2.21 -26.99
N LEU A 69 -1.31 2.26 -27.40
CA LEU A 69 -0.25 1.39 -26.86
C LEU A 69 0.36 1.95 -25.57
N THR A 70 0.63 3.26 -25.53
CA THR A 70 1.41 3.89 -24.44
C THR A 70 0.64 3.92 -23.11
N ILE A 71 -0.66 4.24 -23.16
CA ILE A 71 -1.50 4.35 -21.95
C ILE A 71 -1.61 3.00 -21.22
N PRO A 72 -2.08 1.90 -21.84
CA PRO A 72 -2.23 0.63 -21.13
C PRO A 72 -0.89 0.06 -20.69
N PHE A 73 0.18 0.24 -21.46
CA PHE A 73 1.53 -0.15 -21.06
C PHE A 73 1.92 0.57 -19.76
N THR A 74 1.78 1.90 -19.72
CA THR A 74 2.15 2.69 -18.55
C THR A 74 1.29 2.36 -17.34
N VAL A 75 -0.02 2.18 -17.53
CA VAL A 75 -0.94 1.73 -16.48
C VAL A 75 -0.51 0.39 -15.91
N THR A 76 -0.16 -0.57 -16.78
CA THR A 76 0.27 -1.90 -16.38
C THR A 76 1.56 -1.85 -15.56
N VAL A 77 2.56 -1.09 -16.01
CA VAL A 77 3.83 -0.91 -15.27
C VAL A 77 3.57 -0.30 -13.90
N ILE A 78 2.76 0.77 -13.84
CA ILE A 78 2.42 1.44 -12.57
C ILE A 78 1.65 0.49 -11.63
N ALA A 79 0.73 -0.31 -12.16
CA ALA A 79 -0.05 -1.29 -11.40
C ALA A 79 0.84 -2.42 -10.83
N ILE A 80 1.77 -2.94 -11.62
CA ILE A 80 2.74 -3.95 -11.17
C ILE A 80 3.61 -3.39 -10.05
N LEU A 81 4.17 -2.19 -10.24
CA LEU A 81 5.00 -1.53 -9.22
C LEU A 81 4.21 -1.26 -7.94
N ALA A 82 2.94 -0.88 -8.05
CA ALA A 82 2.04 -0.74 -6.92
C ALA A 82 1.78 -2.08 -6.21
N SER A 83 1.56 -3.16 -6.96
CA SER A 83 1.33 -4.50 -6.43
C SER A 83 2.51 -4.99 -5.59
N HIS A 84 3.75 -4.78 -6.04
CA HIS A 84 4.94 -5.18 -5.29
C HIS A 84 5.07 -4.48 -3.93
N LYS A 85 4.56 -3.25 -3.80
CA LYS A 85 4.53 -2.51 -2.53
C LYS A 85 3.52 -3.04 -1.51
N ILE A 86 2.65 -3.96 -1.93
CA ILE A 86 1.65 -4.61 -1.08
C ILE A 86 2.03 -6.09 -0.86
N ALA A 87 2.35 -6.82 -1.92
CA ALA A 87 2.67 -8.24 -1.86
C ALA A 87 3.90 -8.55 -0.98
N GLY A 88 4.95 -7.73 -1.07
CA GLY A 88 6.16 -7.90 -0.25
C GLY A 88 5.88 -7.78 1.26
N PRO A 89 5.23 -6.70 1.72
CA PRO A 89 4.79 -6.56 3.10
C PRO A 89 3.86 -7.67 3.59
N ILE A 90 2.90 -8.12 2.77
CA ILE A 90 2.01 -9.23 3.13
C ILE A 90 2.83 -10.51 3.39
N TYR A 91 3.77 -10.84 2.50
CA TYR A 91 4.62 -12.01 2.67
C TYR A 91 5.46 -11.93 3.96
N ARG A 92 6.03 -10.76 4.26
CA ARG A 92 6.77 -10.52 5.51
C ARG A 92 5.88 -10.66 6.75
N MET A 93 4.64 -10.19 6.67
CA MET A 93 3.67 -10.30 7.76
C MET A 93 3.29 -11.77 8.01
N GLN A 94 3.03 -12.55 6.96
CA GLN A 94 2.74 -13.97 7.08
C GLN A 94 3.92 -14.72 7.72
N LYS A 95 5.15 -14.44 7.26
CA LYS A 95 6.35 -15.04 7.85
C LYS A 95 6.48 -14.68 9.34
N PHE A 96 6.27 -13.41 9.68
CA PHE A 96 6.32 -12.96 11.06
C PHE A 96 5.28 -13.64 11.97
N ILE A 97 4.04 -13.81 11.48
CA ILE A 97 3.00 -14.54 12.22
C ILE A 97 3.40 -16.01 12.43
N ASN A 98 3.94 -16.67 11.40
CA ASN A 98 4.42 -18.04 11.51
C ASN A 98 5.59 -18.16 12.50
N ASP A 99 6.56 -17.25 12.45
CA ASP A 99 7.69 -17.21 13.37
C ASP A 99 7.22 -17.04 14.84
N MET A 100 6.19 -16.21 15.06
CA MET A 100 5.56 -16.03 16.38
C MET A 100 4.80 -17.28 16.84
N ALA A 101 4.12 -17.98 15.93
CA ALA A 101 3.42 -19.23 16.25
C ALA A 101 4.38 -20.34 16.70
N GLU A 102 5.61 -20.36 16.17
CA GLU A 102 6.67 -21.28 16.60
C GLU A 102 7.34 -20.91 17.95
N LYS A 103 6.78 -19.95 18.70
CA LYS A 103 7.33 -19.42 19.97
C LYS A 103 8.74 -18.84 19.83
N ARG A 104 9.15 -18.41 18.64
CA ARG A 104 10.43 -17.71 18.47
C ARG A 104 10.25 -16.27 18.91
N LYS A 105 11.23 -15.72 19.64
CA LYS A 105 11.29 -14.27 19.89
C LYS A 105 11.52 -13.56 18.56
N ALA A 106 10.44 -13.09 17.92
CA ALA A 106 10.55 -12.34 16.68
C ALA A 106 10.83 -10.87 17.01
N ARG A 107 11.70 -10.25 16.21
CA ARG A 107 11.87 -8.79 16.25
C ARG A 107 10.58 -8.12 15.79
N PRO A 108 10.27 -6.89 16.24
CA PRO A 108 9.08 -6.17 15.79
C PRO A 108 8.97 -6.11 14.26
N LEU A 109 7.76 -6.35 13.75
CA LEU A 109 7.47 -6.31 12.32
C LEU A 109 7.73 -4.90 11.78
N ARG A 110 8.59 -4.79 10.76
CA ARG A 110 8.90 -3.52 10.08
C ARG A 110 8.94 -3.70 8.57
N PHE A 111 8.35 -2.75 7.87
CA PHE A 111 8.37 -2.65 6.40
C PHE A 111 9.29 -1.53 5.92
N ARG A 112 9.61 -1.52 4.63
CA ARG A 112 10.42 -0.44 4.03
C ARG A 112 9.56 0.82 3.92
N ASN A 113 10.17 2.00 3.98
CA ASN A 113 9.46 3.30 3.86
C ASN A 113 8.60 3.44 2.58
N SER A 114 8.87 2.62 1.55
CA SER A 114 8.14 2.61 0.28
C SER A 114 6.85 1.80 0.31
N ASP A 115 6.67 0.98 1.33
CA ASP A 115 5.60 -0.01 1.49
C ASP A 115 4.33 0.65 2.05
N GLN A 116 3.20 -0.05 2.03
CA GLN A 116 1.87 0.56 2.28
C GLN A 116 1.17 0.11 3.57
N LEU A 117 1.67 -0.93 4.23
CA LEU A 117 0.99 -1.58 5.36
C LEU A 117 1.60 -1.22 6.72
N HIS A 118 2.15 -0.01 6.85
CA HIS A 118 2.81 0.42 8.10
C HIS A 118 1.86 0.45 9.29
N GLU A 119 0.66 1.02 9.13
CA GLU A 119 -0.37 1.04 10.19
C GLU A 119 -0.75 -0.38 10.64
N THR A 120 -0.84 -1.31 9.69
CA THR A 120 -1.13 -2.73 9.99
C THR A 120 0.02 -3.38 10.77
N ALA A 121 1.27 -3.08 10.41
CA ALA A 121 2.44 -3.55 11.17
C ALA A 121 2.46 -2.99 12.59
N ASP A 122 2.14 -1.70 12.76
CA ASP A 122 2.11 -1.06 14.07
C ASP A 122 0.98 -1.62 14.96
N ALA A 123 -0.20 -1.87 14.38
CA ALA A 123 -1.30 -2.54 15.06
C ALA A 123 -0.92 -3.96 15.49
N LEU A 124 -0.28 -4.74 14.61
CA LEU A 124 0.15 -6.10 14.91
C LEU A 124 1.24 -6.13 15.99
N ASN A 125 2.22 -5.22 15.91
CA ASN A 125 3.24 -5.07 16.95
C ASN A 125 2.62 -4.69 18.30
N THR A 126 1.64 -3.78 18.30
CA THR A 126 0.95 -3.37 19.53
C THR A 126 0.20 -4.53 20.16
N MET A 127 -0.52 -5.31 19.34
CA MET A 127 -1.22 -6.52 19.78
C MET A 127 -0.26 -7.53 20.41
N ILE A 128 0.89 -7.78 19.78
CA ILE A 128 1.88 -8.73 20.29
C ILE A 128 2.46 -8.27 21.63
N ARG A 129 2.84 -6.99 21.75
CA ARG A 129 3.33 -6.46 23.04
C ARG A 129 2.30 -6.60 24.16
N ASP A 130 1.03 -6.34 23.87
CA ASP A 130 -0.05 -6.50 24.86
C ASP A 130 -0.21 -7.97 25.26
N LEU A 131 -0.16 -8.89 24.30
CA LEU A 131 -0.20 -10.33 24.57
C LEU A 131 1.00 -10.79 25.41
N GLU A 132 2.21 -10.37 25.06
CA GLU A 132 3.44 -10.66 25.82
C GLU A 132 3.31 -10.13 27.26
N SER A 133 2.87 -8.90 27.45
CA SER A 133 2.67 -8.31 28.79
C SER A 133 1.65 -9.08 29.63
N ARG A 134 0.57 -9.59 29.01
CA ARG A 134 -0.45 -10.39 29.71
C ARG A 134 0.08 -11.78 30.07
N LEU A 135 0.85 -12.41 29.18
CA LEU A 135 1.51 -13.70 29.46
C LEU A 135 2.54 -13.57 30.59
N ASP A 136 3.31 -12.48 30.60
CA ASP A 136 4.26 -12.19 31.69
C ASP A 136 3.54 -12.03 33.03
N ALA A 137 2.42 -11.30 33.05
CA ALA A 137 1.59 -11.14 34.25
C ALA A 137 1.03 -12.47 34.78
N ILE A 138 0.58 -13.37 33.90
CA ILE A 138 0.16 -14.72 34.30
C ILE A 138 1.34 -15.50 34.86
N SER A 139 2.50 -15.47 34.18
CA SER A 139 3.68 -16.21 34.63
C SER A 139 4.17 -15.75 36.00
N ALA A 140 4.10 -14.45 36.29
CA ALA A 140 4.41 -13.87 37.58
C ALA A 140 3.41 -14.32 38.67
N ALA A 141 2.11 -14.23 38.38
CA ALA A 141 1.07 -14.69 39.32
C ALA A 141 1.18 -16.20 39.61
N TYR A 142 1.51 -17.01 38.61
CA TYR A 142 1.75 -18.44 38.78
C TYR A 142 2.97 -18.73 39.66
N ARG A 143 4.09 -18.00 39.48
CA ARG A 143 5.27 -18.13 40.34
C ARG A 143 4.95 -17.75 41.79
N GLU A 144 4.26 -16.63 42.01
CA GLU A 144 3.84 -16.22 43.35
C GLU A 144 2.94 -17.25 44.03
N PHE A 145 2.08 -17.92 43.27
CA PHE A 145 1.21 -18.99 43.76
C PHE A 145 2.03 -20.24 44.14
N GLU A 146 2.95 -20.67 43.28
CA GLU A 146 3.79 -21.85 43.54
C GLU A 146 4.71 -21.63 44.76
N GLU A 147 5.26 -20.43 44.93
CA GLU A 147 6.04 -20.06 46.11
C GLU A 147 5.19 -20.12 47.40
N ALA A 148 3.95 -19.65 47.36
CA ALA A 148 3.04 -19.74 48.50
C ALA A 148 2.62 -21.19 48.81
N ARG A 149 2.49 -22.04 47.78
CA ARG A 149 2.20 -23.47 47.94
C ARG A 149 3.34 -24.20 48.63
N ILE A 150 4.58 -23.93 48.24
CA ILE A 150 5.79 -24.53 48.82
C ILE A 150 6.05 -24.00 50.24
N GLY A 151 5.74 -22.73 50.50
CA GLY A 151 5.92 -22.10 51.82
C GLY A 151 4.93 -22.52 52.93
N ALA A 152 4.10 -23.54 52.69
CA ALA A 152 3.08 -24.03 53.64
C ALA A 152 2.14 -22.91 54.16
N VAL A 153 1.79 -21.99 53.27
CA VAL A 153 1.00 -20.80 53.59
C VAL A 153 -0.48 -21.16 53.78
N SER A 154 -1.19 -20.41 54.63
CA SER A 154 -2.62 -20.58 54.94
C SER A 154 -3.49 -20.82 53.69
N HIS A 155 -4.47 -21.71 53.82
CA HIS A 155 -5.45 -22.03 52.78
C HIS A 155 -6.19 -20.79 52.24
N ALA A 156 -6.37 -19.76 53.07
CA ALA A 156 -6.98 -18.49 52.68
C ALA A 156 -6.07 -17.65 51.75
N GLU A 157 -4.77 -17.64 52.00
CA GLU A 157 -3.79 -16.95 51.15
C GLU A 157 -3.59 -17.68 49.81
N LEU A 158 -3.60 -19.02 49.82
CA LEU A 158 -3.58 -19.82 48.59
C LEU A 158 -4.81 -19.55 47.72
N LYS A 159 -6.01 -19.48 48.31
CA LYS A 159 -7.24 -19.13 47.59
C LYS A 159 -7.16 -17.73 46.99
N THR A 160 -6.65 -16.77 47.75
CA THR A 160 -6.49 -15.37 47.28
C THR A 160 -5.52 -15.27 46.08
N LYS A 161 -4.42 -16.04 46.08
CA LYS A 161 -3.49 -16.07 44.94
C LYS A 161 -4.05 -16.83 43.74
N ALA A 162 -4.82 -17.89 43.96
CA ALA A 162 -5.55 -18.60 42.90
C ALA A 162 -6.57 -17.66 42.21
N ASP A 163 -7.33 -16.89 42.98
CA ASP A 163 -8.28 -15.90 42.47
C ASP A 163 -7.59 -14.81 41.64
N LYS A 164 -6.34 -14.44 41.97
CA LYS A 164 -5.54 -13.52 41.14
C LYS A 164 -5.18 -14.11 39.77
N ILE A 165 -4.82 -15.39 39.72
CA ILE A 165 -4.54 -16.10 38.47
C ILE A 165 -5.81 -16.19 37.63
N GLU A 166 -6.93 -16.57 38.23
CA GLU A 166 -8.23 -16.65 37.56
C GLU A 166 -8.64 -15.28 36.98
N LYS A 167 -8.48 -14.20 37.75
CA LYS A 167 -8.70 -12.84 37.25
C LYS A 167 -7.76 -12.47 36.11
N ALA A 168 -6.49 -12.87 36.16
CA ALA A 168 -5.53 -12.61 35.09
C ALA A 168 -5.90 -13.37 33.80
N ILE A 169 -6.35 -14.62 33.91
CA ILE A 169 -6.83 -15.45 32.78
C ILE A 169 -8.11 -14.87 32.18
N ASN A 170 -9.10 -14.51 33.01
CA ASN A 170 -10.35 -13.89 32.55
C ASN A 170 -10.13 -12.53 31.86
N LYS A 171 -9.00 -11.87 32.14
CA LYS A 171 -8.62 -10.64 31.43
C LYS A 171 -8.14 -10.90 30.00
N ILE A 172 -7.85 -12.15 29.62
CA ILE A 172 -7.37 -12.56 28.28
C ILE A 172 -8.50 -13.14 27.42
N SER A 173 -9.49 -13.79 28.01
CA SER A 173 -10.69 -14.23 27.29
C SER A 173 -11.51 -13.01 26.85
N PHE A 174 -11.54 -12.77 25.53
CA PHE A 174 -12.45 -11.80 24.91
C PHE A 174 -13.91 -12.21 25.11
#